data_AF-A0A9E4J323-F1
#
_entry.id   AF-A0A9E4J323-F1
#
_cell.length_a   1.000
_cell.length_b   1.000
_cell.length_c   1.000
_cell.angle_alpha   90.00
_cell.angle_beta   90.00
_cell.angle_gamma   90.00
#
_symmetry.space_group_name_H-M   'P 1'
#
loop_
_entity.id
_entity.type
_entity.pdbx_description
1 polymer ?
#
loop_
_entity_poly.entity_id
_entity_poly.type
_entity_poly.pdbx_seq_one_letter_code
_entity_poly.pdbx_strand_id
1 'polypeptide(L)'
;MRLFFAEYNEISCADQSVAPLDAVRAGCEVFLELATDDELRRIVLTDGPSVLGWSKWRAIDAEYGLGSLKQGLLACRENGAINADDVDLDVLAHWLSGALNEAVFVIADSSNRSRALDESKRVLSVLWSGLASEQRPHPPP
;
A
#
# COMPACT_ATOMS: atom_id res chain seq x y z
N MET A 1 2.16 17.60 4.30
CA MET A 1 1.44 16.44 3.73
C MET A 1 1.34 16.46 2.21
N ARG A 2 0.90 17.55 1.55
CA ARG A 2 0.88 17.63 0.07
C ARG A 2 2.24 17.42 -0.60
N LEU A 3 3.31 17.91 0.02
CA LEU A 3 4.69 17.70 -0.45
C LEU A 3 5.16 16.25 -0.25
N PHE A 4 4.73 15.59 0.82
CA PHE A 4 5.10 14.19 1.12
C PHE A 4 4.46 13.20 0.15
N PHE A 5 3.18 13.41 -0.16
CA PHE A 5 2.51 12.61 -1.19
C PHE A 5 2.97 12.96 -2.60
N ALA A 6 3.51 14.15 -2.87
CA ALA A 6 4.04 14.54 -4.17
C ALA A 6 5.44 13.96 -4.44
N GLU A 7 6.36 14.02 -3.47
CA GLU A 7 7.70 13.40 -3.59
C GLU A 7 7.61 11.86 -3.59
N TYR A 8 6.66 11.25 -2.87
CA TYR A 8 6.38 9.80 -3.00
C TYR A 8 5.55 9.45 -4.25
N ASN A 9 4.72 10.35 -4.79
CA ASN A 9 3.99 10.13 -6.06
C ASN A 9 4.89 10.19 -7.30
N GLU A 10 6.09 10.76 -7.23
CA GLU A 10 6.98 10.78 -8.39
C GLU A 10 7.47 9.37 -8.79
N ILE A 11 7.28 8.35 -7.93
CA ILE A 11 7.47 6.93 -8.28
C ILE A 11 6.27 6.36 -9.07
N SER A 12 5.16 7.10 -9.19
CA SER A 12 3.96 6.69 -9.94
C SER A 12 3.67 7.57 -11.17
N CYS A 13 4.70 8.14 -11.79
CA CYS A 13 4.56 8.66 -13.15
C CYS A 13 4.86 7.56 -14.17
N ALA A 14 3.83 6.73 -14.43
CA ALA A 14 3.57 6.07 -15.71
C ALA A 14 4.81 5.74 -16.59
N ASP A 15 5.67 4.85 -16.12
CA ASP A 15 6.36 4.00 -17.08
C ASP A 15 5.39 2.86 -17.42
N GLN A 16 4.81 2.93 -18.62
CA GLN A 16 3.95 1.86 -19.14
C GLN A 16 4.71 0.52 -19.30
N SER A 17 6.01 0.47 -18.99
CA SER A 17 6.81 -0.75 -18.92
C SER A 17 6.67 -1.54 -17.59
N VAL A 18 6.19 -0.91 -16.51
CA VAL A 18 6.07 -1.57 -15.20
C VAL A 18 4.68 -2.19 -15.03
N ALA A 19 4.63 -3.48 -14.68
CA ALA A 19 3.36 -4.17 -14.48
C ALA A 19 2.57 -3.51 -13.32
N PRO A 20 1.25 -3.32 -13.42
CA PRO A 20 0.46 -2.64 -12.39
C PRO A 20 0.65 -3.21 -10.98
N LEU A 21 0.78 -4.53 -10.85
CA LEU A 21 1.02 -5.19 -9.58
C LEU A 21 2.37 -4.81 -8.97
N ASP A 22 3.41 -4.68 -9.78
CA ASP A 22 4.75 -4.29 -9.32
C ASP A 22 4.76 -2.84 -8.82
N ALA A 23 4.02 -1.94 -9.48
CA ALA A 23 3.87 -0.56 -9.02
C ALA A 23 3.16 -0.47 -7.66
N VAL A 24 2.08 -1.23 -7.47
CA VAL A 24 1.37 -1.28 -6.18
C VAL A 24 2.24 -1.86 -5.08
N ARG A 25 2.97 -2.94 -5.39
CA ARG A 25 3.94 -3.55 -4.46
C ARG A 25 5.00 -2.55 -4.03
N ALA A 26 5.63 -1.88 -4.99
CA ALA A 26 6.65 -0.88 -4.74
C ALA A 26 6.11 0.24 -3.85
N GLY A 27 4.92 0.79 -4.15
CA GLY A 27 4.30 1.83 -3.32
C GLY A 27 4.03 1.38 -1.88
N CYS A 28 3.59 0.13 -1.68
CA CYS A 28 3.37 -0.43 -0.34
C CYS A 28 4.69 -0.66 0.41
N GLU A 29 5.73 -1.16 -0.26
CA GLU A 29 7.05 -1.35 0.36
C GLU A 29 7.70 -0.03 0.76
N VAL A 30 7.57 0.99 -0.10
CA VAL A 30 8.01 2.35 0.16
C VAL A 30 7.23 2.97 1.32
N PHE A 31 5.93 2.72 1.45
CA PHE A 31 5.17 3.13 2.63
C PHE A 31 5.69 2.48 3.93
N LEU A 32 6.06 1.19 3.91
CA LEU A 32 6.60 0.52 5.11
C LEU A 32 7.93 1.13 5.59
N GLU A 33 8.67 1.80 4.72
CA GLU A 33 9.92 2.48 5.08
C GLU A 33 9.69 3.70 5.98
N LEU A 34 8.45 4.21 6.12
CA LEU A 34 8.10 5.18 7.18
C LEU A 34 8.51 4.68 8.56
N ALA A 35 8.50 3.37 8.81
CA ALA A 35 8.89 2.81 10.11
C ALA A 35 10.34 3.09 10.49
N THR A 36 11.18 3.45 9.52
CA THR A 36 12.60 3.79 9.71
C THR A 36 12.84 5.27 9.95
N ASP A 37 11.87 6.13 9.60
CA ASP A 37 11.91 7.58 9.85
C ASP A 37 10.98 7.93 11.02
N ASP A 38 11.57 8.04 12.22
CA ASP A 38 10.84 8.28 13.46
C ASP A 38 10.10 9.63 13.47
N GLU A 39 10.67 10.66 12.85
CA GLU A 39 10.04 11.99 12.82
C GLU A 39 8.82 11.96 11.92
N LEU A 40 8.99 11.43 10.71
CA LEU A 40 7.92 11.34 9.74
C LEU A 40 6.78 10.43 10.20
N ARG A 41 7.09 9.22 10.68
CA ARG A 41 6.10 8.29 11.24
C ARG A 41 5.27 8.96 12.32
N ARG A 42 5.94 9.64 13.26
CA ARG A 42 5.25 10.35 14.35
C ARG A 42 4.33 11.42 13.80
N ILE A 43 4.81 12.27 12.88
CA ILE A 43 3.99 13.34 12.28
C ILE A 43 2.77 12.76 11.56
N VAL A 44 2.95 11.72 10.74
CA VAL A 44 1.90 11.20 9.87
C VAL A 44 0.89 10.33 10.61
N LEU A 45 1.36 9.40 11.45
CA LEU A 45 0.52 8.35 12.04
C LEU A 45 0.16 8.58 13.51
N THR A 46 0.86 9.47 14.23
CA THR A 46 0.60 9.76 15.66
C THR A 46 0.05 11.17 15.87
N ASP A 47 0.83 12.17 15.49
CA ASP A 47 0.49 13.58 15.69
C ASP A 47 -0.63 14.01 14.73
N GLY A 48 -0.60 13.53 13.49
CA GLY A 48 -1.62 13.80 12.47
C GLY A 48 -3.05 13.52 12.96
N PRO A 49 -3.38 12.26 13.34
CA PRO A 49 -4.69 11.93 13.90
C PRO A 49 -5.03 12.72 15.16
N SER A 50 -4.05 12.94 16.05
CA SER A 50 -4.25 13.61 17.34
C SER A 50 -4.52 15.11 17.20
N VAL A 51 -3.85 15.80 16.28
CA VAL A 51 -3.95 17.25 16.05
C VAL A 51 -5.10 17.60 15.11
N LEU A 52 -5.30 16.82 14.05
CA LEU A 52 -6.34 17.08 13.04
C LEU A 52 -7.71 16.51 13.45
N GLY A 53 -7.71 15.54 14.36
CA GLY A 53 -8.87 14.70 14.64
C GLY A 53 -9.01 13.57 13.61
N TRP A 54 -9.53 12.43 14.07
CA TRP A 54 -9.62 11.18 13.31
C TRP A 54 -10.31 11.36 11.94
N SER A 55 -11.48 12.00 11.90
CA SER A 55 -12.26 12.16 10.66
C SER A 55 -11.51 12.97 9.60
N LYS A 56 -10.84 14.06 9.99
CA LYS A 56 -10.10 14.92 9.06
C LYS A 56 -8.84 14.22 8.56
N TRP A 57 -8.12 13.53 9.44
CA TRP A 57 -6.97 12.73 9.05
C TRP A 57 -7.36 11.63 8.05
N ARG A 58 -8.44 10.89 8.33
CA ARG A 58 -8.97 9.86 7.41
C ARG A 58 -9.42 10.42 6.07
N ALA A 59 -9.97 11.64 6.02
CA ALA A 59 -10.34 12.28 4.76
C ALA A 59 -9.10 12.60 3.90
N ILE A 60 -8.01 13.06 4.53
CA ILE A 60 -6.74 13.30 3.83
C ILE A 60 -6.13 11.97 3.36
N ASP A 61 -6.09 10.95 4.22
CA ASP A 61 -5.62 9.61 3.85
C ASP A 61 -6.45 9.01 2.70
N ALA A 62 -7.77 9.19 2.72
CA ALA A 62 -8.67 8.76 1.64
C ALA A 62 -8.37 9.42 0.29
N GLU A 63 -7.97 10.70 0.29
CA GLU A 63 -7.63 11.44 -0.92
C GLU A 63 -6.28 10.99 -1.51
N TYR A 64 -5.30 10.71 -0.65
CA TYR A 64 -3.92 10.48 -1.09
C TYR A 64 -3.45 9.03 -0.91
N GLY A 65 -3.42 8.50 0.31
CA GLY A 65 -2.87 7.16 0.59
C GLY A 65 -3.79 6.05 0.10
N LEU A 66 -4.96 5.93 0.72
CA LEU A 66 -5.98 4.96 0.33
C LEU A 66 -6.49 5.21 -1.10
N GLY A 67 -6.55 6.47 -1.53
CA GLY A 67 -6.91 6.84 -2.90
C GLY A 67 -5.97 6.21 -3.93
N SER A 68 -4.66 6.40 -3.77
CA SER A 68 -3.64 5.80 -4.65
C SER A 68 -3.68 4.26 -4.62
N LEU A 69 -3.86 3.66 -3.43
CA LEU A 69 -3.97 2.20 -3.31
C LEU A 69 -5.20 1.66 -4.09
N LYS A 70 -6.35 2.33 -4.01
CA LYS A 70 -7.56 1.96 -4.77
C LYS A 70 -7.33 2.04 -6.28
N GLN A 71 -6.68 3.10 -6.76
CA GLN A 71 -6.39 3.25 -8.19
C GLN A 71 -5.44 2.15 -8.69
N GLY A 72 -4.42 1.82 -7.92
CA GLY A 72 -3.51 0.72 -8.23
C GLY A 72 -4.21 -0.64 -8.28
N LEU A 73 -5.05 -0.95 -7.31
CA LEU A 73 -5.85 -2.19 -7.29
C LEU A 73 -6.81 -2.27 -8.47
N LEU A 74 -7.45 -1.16 -8.86
CA LEU A 74 -8.29 -1.10 -10.04
C LEU A 74 -7.50 -1.41 -11.31
N ALA A 75 -6.35 -0.76 -11.50
CA ALA A 75 -5.46 -1.02 -12.64
C ALA A 75 -4.99 -2.49 -12.68
N CYS A 76 -4.67 -3.09 -11.53
CA CYS A 76 -4.35 -4.51 -11.44
C CYS A 76 -5.50 -5.40 -11.92
N ARG A 77 -6.75 -5.10 -11.50
CA ARG A 77 -7.92 -5.89 -11.92
C ARG A 77 -8.22 -5.71 -13.40
N GLU A 78 -8.18 -4.48 -13.92
CA GLU A 78 -8.44 -4.20 -15.33
C GLU A 78 -7.43 -4.85 -16.28
N ASN A 79 -6.19 -5.07 -15.82
CA ASN A 79 -5.16 -5.78 -16.57
C ASN A 79 -5.08 -7.28 -16.24
N GLY A 80 -6.00 -7.81 -15.43
CA GLY A 80 -6.02 -9.22 -15.03
C GLY A 80 -4.83 -9.65 -14.19
N ALA A 81 -4.12 -8.73 -13.53
CA ALA A 81 -2.96 -9.03 -12.69
C ALA A 81 -3.35 -9.59 -11.31
N ILE A 82 -4.57 -9.30 -10.84
CA ILE A 82 -5.15 -9.88 -9.62
C ILE A 82 -6.46 -10.61 -9.96
N ASN A 83 -6.68 -11.76 -9.32
CA ASN A 83 -7.94 -12.48 -9.36
C ASN A 83 -8.83 -12.01 -8.20
N ALA A 84 -9.51 -10.89 -8.44
CA ALA A 84 -10.29 -10.18 -7.44
C ALA A 84 -11.71 -9.82 -7.94
N ASP A 85 -12.26 -10.64 -8.84
CA ASP A 85 -13.57 -10.36 -9.46
C ASP A 85 -14.73 -10.54 -8.47
N ASP A 86 -14.57 -11.44 -7.50
CA ASP A 86 -15.57 -11.76 -6.47
C ASP A 86 -15.42 -10.91 -5.19
N VAL A 87 -14.49 -9.95 -5.16
CA VAL A 87 -14.24 -9.09 -3.98
C VAL A 87 -14.45 -7.61 -4.31
N ASP A 88 -14.97 -6.90 -3.31
CA ASP A 88 -15.09 -5.44 -3.37
C ASP A 88 -13.69 -4.80 -3.18
N LEU A 89 -13.21 -4.09 -4.20
CA LEU A 89 -11.90 -3.43 -4.15
C LEU A 89 -11.82 -2.32 -3.10
N ASP A 90 -12.94 -1.66 -2.77
CA ASP A 90 -12.96 -0.65 -1.73
C ASP A 90 -12.71 -1.28 -0.36
N VAL A 91 -13.35 -2.41 -0.10
CA VAL A 91 -13.17 -3.19 1.13
C VAL A 91 -11.74 -3.75 1.21
N LEU A 92 -11.23 -4.31 0.11
CA LEU A 92 -9.86 -4.80 0.03
C LEU A 92 -8.83 -3.69 0.29
N ALA A 93 -9.01 -2.52 -0.32
CA ALA A 93 -8.12 -1.38 -0.14
C ALA A 93 -8.08 -0.91 1.32
N HIS A 94 -9.23 -0.86 1.99
CA HIS A 94 -9.29 -0.52 3.41
C HIS A 94 -8.60 -1.56 4.31
N TRP A 95 -8.76 -2.86 4.00
CA TRP A 95 -8.07 -3.93 4.72
C TRP A 95 -6.55 -3.83 4.58
N LEU A 96 -6.06 -3.64 3.35
CA LEU A 96 -4.63 -3.49 3.08
C LEU A 96 -4.08 -2.20 3.70
N SER A 97 -4.78 -1.08 3.59
CA SER A 97 -4.39 0.19 4.22
C SER A 97 -4.27 0.06 5.74
N GLY A 98 -5.24 -0.59 6.40
CA GLY A 98 -5.16 -0.87 7.83
C GLY A 98 -3.96 -1.74 8.21
N ALA A 99 -3.73 -2.82 7.46
CA ALA A 99 -2.60 -3.71 7.69
C ALA A 99 -1.25 -3.01 7.50
N LEU A 100 -1.11 -2.16 6.48
CA LEU A 100 0.10 -1.37 6.22
C LEU A 100 0.35 -0.34 7.34
N ASN A 101 -0.68 0.40 7.75
CA ASN A 101 -0.58 1.36 8.85
C ASN A 101 -0.12 0.70 10.15
N GLU A 102 -0.67 -0.47 10.48
CA GLU A 102 -0.27 -1.24 11.66
C GLU A 102 1.16 -1.79 11.54
N ALA A 103 1.52 -2.30 10.36
CA ALA A 103 2.87 -2.83 10.12
C ALA A 103 3.96 -1.77 10.39
N VAL A 104 3.71 -0.50 10.07
CA VAL A 104 4.64 0.59 10.39
C VAL A 104 4.91 0.70 11.89
N PHE A 105 3.89 0.56 12.74
CA PHE A 105 4.07 0.57 14.20
C PHE A 105 4.81 -0.67 14.69
N VAL A 106 4.43 -1.86 14.20
CA VAL A 106 5.09 -3.13 14.55
C VAL A 106 6.59 -3.10 14.21
N ILE A 107 6.94 -2.59 13.02
CA ILE A 107 8.35 -2.47 12.61
C ILE A 107 9.08 -1.48 13.50
N ALA A 108 8.48 -0.31 13.77
CA ALA A 108 9.14 0.75 14.52
C ALA A 108 9.40 0.41 16.00
N ASP A 109 8.56 -0.43 16.60
CA ASP A 109 8.71 -0.93 17.97
C ASP A 109 9.62 -2.16 18.08
N SER A 110 10.05 -2.74 16.96
CA SER A 110 10.94 -3.89 16.94
C SER A 110 12.36 -3.55 17.45
N SER A 111 12.94 -4.48 18.21
CA SER A 111 14.36 -4.43 18.63
C SER A 111 15.34 -4.54 17.46
N ASN A 112 14.89 -5.08 16.32
CA ASN A 112 15.62 -5.07 15.05
C ASN A 112 14.67 -4.64 13.93
N ARG A 113 14.64 -3.32 13.67
CA ARG A 113 13.75 -2.70 12.68
C ARG A 113 14.03 -3.19 11.25
N SER A 114 15.30 -3.36 10.87
CA SER A 114 15.66 -3.86 9.53
C SER A 114 15.09 -5.26 9.28
N ARG A 115 15.26 -6.17 10.25
CA ARG A 115 14.70 -7.53 10.14
C ARG A 115 13.17 -7.52 10.11
N ALA A 116 12.53 -6.66 10.92
CA ALA A 116 11.08 -6.55 10.94
C ALA A 116 10.54 -6.00 9.61
N LEU A 117 11.20 -4.99 9.02
CA LEU A 117 10.87 -4.45 7.71
C LEU A 117 10.97 -5.53 6.63
N ASP A 118 12.07 -6.28 6.58
CA ASP A 118 12.25 -7.37 5.61
C ASP A 118 11.14 -8.43 5.74
N GLU A 119 10.74 -8.76 6.97
CA GLU A 119 9.67 -9.71 7.21
C GLU A 119 8.29 -9.17 6.80
N SER A 120 8.01 -7.90 7.08
CA SER A 120 6.79 -7.23 6.61
C SER A 120 6.73 -7.17 5.08
N LYS A 121 7.85 -6.91 4.39
CA LYS A 121 7.92 -6.99 2.91
C LYS A 121 7.66 -8.41 2.40
N ARG A 122 8.13 -9.46 3.09
CA ARG A 122 7.80 -10.86 2.75
C ARG A 122 6.32 -11.17 2.94
N VAL A 123 5.73 -10.77 4.06
CA VAL A 123 4.29 -10.97 4.32
C VAL A 123 3.45 -10.28 3.25
N LEU A 124 3.82 -9.03 2.90
CA LEU A 124 3.19 -8.29 1.82
C LEU A 124 3.29 -9.06 0.48
N SER A 125 4.46 -9.61 0.15
CA SER A 125 4.62 -10.45 -1.05
C SER A 125 3.72 -11.69 -1.03
N VAL A 126 3.53 -12.35 0.13
CA VAL A 126 2.64 -13.51 0.25
C VAL A 126 1.19 -13.12 0.03
N LEU A 127 0.76 -11.98 0.59
CA LEU A 127 -0.59 -11.44 0.37
C LEU A 127 -0.84 -11.14 -1.10
N TRP A 128 0.13 -10.51 -1.78
CA TRP A 128 0.02 -10.25 -3.22
C TRP A 128 -0.01 -11.53 -4.04
N SER A 129 0.79 -12.53 -3.71
CA SER A 129 0.73 -13.84 -4.37
C SER A 129 -0.63 -14.52 -4.21
N GLY A 130 -1.30 -14.35 -3.07
CA GLY A 130 -2.66 -14.85 -2.86
C GLY A 130 -3.72 -14.12 -3.68
N LEU A 131 -3.46 -12.87 -4.05
CA LEU A 131 -4.33 -12.06 -4.93
C LEU A 131 -3.97 -12.20 -6.41
N ALA A 132 -2.76 -12.60 -6.74
CA ALA A 132 -2.29 -12.72 -8.12
C ALA A 132 -3.10 -13.77 -8.87
N SER A 133 -3.48 -13.46 -10.12
CA SER A 133 -4.12 -14.46 -10.96
C SER A 133 -3.13 -15.57 -11.31
N GLU A 134 -3.43 -16.83 -11.00
CA GLU A 134 -2.86 -17.93 -11.76
C GLU A 134 -3.37 -17.77 -13.20
N GLN A 135 -2.51 -17.51 -14.19
CA GLN A 135 -2.90 -17.67 -15.58
C GLN A 135 -3.29 -19.14 -15.79
N ARG A 136 -4.58 -19.46 -15.65
CA ARG A 136 -5.11 -20.72 -16.14
C ARG A 136 -5.18 -20.56 -17.66
N PRO A 137 -4.42 -21.32 -18.45
CA PRO A 137 -4.46 -21.18 -19.91
C PRO A 137 -5.91 -21.32 -20.39
N HIS A 138 -6.35 -20.36 -21.21
CA HIS A 138 -7.64 -20.44 -21.89
C HIS A 138 -7.68 -21.75 -22.70
N PRO A 139 -8.61 -22.67 -22.46
CA PRO A 139 -8.72 -23.86 -23.30
C PRO A 139 -9.05 -23.40 -24.73
N PRO A 140 -8.40 -23.96 -25.76
CA PRO A 140 -8.71 -23.63 -27.14
C PRO A 140 -10.19 -23.97 -27.45
N PRO A 141 -10.80 -23.26 -28.43
CA PRO A 141 -12.22 -23.39 -28.76
C PRO A 141 -12.63 -24.80 -29.18
#